data_AF-A0A9X3SSW1-F1
#
_entry.id   AF-A0A9X3SSW1-F1
#
_cell.length_a   1.000
_cell.length_b   1.000
_cell.length_c   1.000
_cell.angle_alpha   90.00
_cell.angle_beta   90.00
_cell.angle_gamma   90.00
#
_symmetry.space_group_name_H-M   'P 1'
#
loop_
_entity.id
_entity.type
_entity.pdbx_description
1 polymer ?
#
loop_
_entity_poly.entity_id
_entity_poly.type
_entity_poly.pdbx_seq_one_letter_code
_entity_poly.pdbx_strand_id
1 'polypeptide(L)'
;MPAKEIEPDLLRAAATKLREAMSYADKASEYSTEADPDPWMWGLAGIPMSMLYFPLADGWRDLLSKASQGIDGVATRLEDSGASWEDVDTLMSEEFAKLATGLAGAANEYSKDTQNDPLVQK
;
A
#
# COMPACT_ATOMS: atom_id res chain seq x y z
N MET A 1 -23.19 9.34 1.02
CA MET A 1 -22.52 8.38 0.10
C MET A 1 -22.23 7.14 0.93
N PRO A 2 -22.71 5.94 0.55
CA PRO A 2 -22.42 4.75 1.34
C PRO A 2 -20.90 4.54 1.38
N ALA A 3 -20.35 4.27 2.56
CA ALA A 3 -18.95 3.92 2.71
C ALA A 3 -18.73 2.65 1.87
N LYS A 4 -18.01 2.80 0.75
CA LYS A 4 -17.58 1.65 -0.04
C LYS A 4 -16.65 0.87 0.88
N GLU A 5 -17.02 -0.36 1.23
CA GLU A 5 -16.16 -1.26 1.98
C GLU A 5 -14.87 -1.44 1.15
N ILE A 6 -13.78 -0.86 1.64
CA ILE A 6 -12.46 -1.03 1.05
C ILE A 6 -11.78 -2.12 1.87
N GLU A 7 -11.79 -3.33 1.34
CA GLU A 7 -11.13 -4.47 1.98
C GLU A 7 -9.60 -4.28 1.94
N PRO A 8 -8.90 -4.42 3.09
CA PRO A 8 -7.44 -4.31 3.16
C PRO A 8 -6.71 -5.26 2.20
N ASP A 9 -7.28 -6.45 1.97
CA ASP A 9 -6.73 -7.46 1.06
C ASP A 9 -6.76 -7.00 -0.41
N LEU A 10 -7.78 -6.25 -0.81
CA LEU A 10 -7.86 -5.67 -2.15
C LEU A 10 -6.81 -4.57 -2.33
N LEU A 11 -6.51 -3.80 -1.27
CA LEU A 11 -5.44 -2.78 -1.30
C LEU A 11 -4.06 -3.43 -1.43
N ARG A 12 -3.79 -4.50 -0.68
CA ARG A 12 -2.55 -5.29 -0.81
C ARG A 12 -2.41 -5.93 -2.19
N ALA A 13 -3.48 -6.53 -2.71
CA ALA A 13 -3.47 -7.12 -4.06
C ALA A 13 -3.23 -6.06 -5.16
N ALA A 14 -3.79 -4.85 -5.00
CA ALA A 14 -3.54 -3.74 -5.91
C ALA A 14 -2.09 -3.24 -5.84
N ALA A 15 -1.52 -3.13 -4.64
CA ALA A 15 -0.10 -2.79 -4.44
C ALA A 15 0.83 -3.82 -5.10
N THR A 16 0.57 -5.11 -4.94
CA THR A 16 1.34 -6.19 -5.60
C THR A 16 1.27 -6.07 -7.12
N LYS A 17 0.07 -5.87 -7.70
CA LYS A 17 -0.08 -5.68 -9.15
C LYS A 17 0.64 -4.43 -9.67
N LEU A 18 0.66 -3.36 -8.89
CA LEU A 18 1.41 -2.15 -9.23
C LEU A 18 2.93 -2.41 -9.24
N ARG A 19 3.45 -3.16 -8.27
CA ARG A 19 4.87 -3.58 -8.28
C ARG A 19 5.20 -4.56 -9.41
N GLU A 20 4.28 -5.44 -9.78
CA GLU A 20 4.45 -6.26 -10.99
C GLU A 20 4.50 -5.40 -12.26
N ALA A 21 3.64 -4.37 -12.35
CA ALA A 21 3.65 -3.42 -13.45
C ALA A 21 4.96 -2.63 -13.52
N MET A 22 5.55 -2.28 -12.36
CA MET A 22 6.86 -1.62 -12.25
C MET A 22 7.97 -2.44 -12.95
N SER A 23 7.94 -3.77 -12.81
CA SER A 23 8.94 -4.64 -13.45
C SER A 23 8.98 -4.51 -14.99
N TYR A 24 7.87 -4.10 -15.63
CA TYR A 24 7.85 -3.85 -17.07
C TYR A 24 8.55 -2.53 -17.43
N ALA A 25 8.44 -1.50 -16.58
CA ALA A 25 9.14 -0.23 -16.77
C ALA A 25 10.66 -0.42 -16.61
N ASP A 26 11.07 -1.21 -15.62
CA ASP A 26 12.48 -1.54 -15.39
C ASP A 26 13.05 -2.34 -16.58
N LYS A 27 12.32 -3.36 -17.04
CA LYS A 27 12.70 -4.13 -18.25
C LYS A 27 12.77 -3.26 -19.51
N ALA A 28 11.85 -2.31 -19.67
CA ALA A 28 11.87 -1.39 -20.80
C ALA A 28 13.09 -0.47 -20.76
N SER A 29 13.49 -0.02 -19.56
CA SER A 29 14.69 0.78 -19.35
C SER A 29 15.96 -0.04 -19.64
N GLU A 30 16.03 -1.27 -19.12
CA GLU A 30 17.15 -2.19 -19.34
C GLU A 30 17.31 -2.50 -20.84
N TYR A 31 16.22 -2.89 -21.51
CA TYR A 31 16.19 -3.12 -22.94
C TYR A 31 16.61 -1.89 -23.75
N SER A 32 16.16 -0.69 -23.36
CA SER A 32 16.57 0.55 -24.03
C SER A 32 18.08 0.82 -23.92
N THR A 33 18.70 0.34 -22.84
CA THR A 33 20.15 0.49 -22.61
C THR A 33 20.96 -0.54 -23.39
N GLU A 34 20.49 -1.78 -23.42
CA GLU A 34 21.12 -2.82 -24.23
C GLU A 34 20.99 -2.55 -25.74
N ALA A 35 19.89 -1.92 -26.15
CA ALA A 35 19.63 -1.60 -27.53
C ALA A 35 20.39 -0.36 -28.03
N ASP A 36 21.02 0.42 -27.15
CA ASP A 36 21.75 1.62 -27.55
C ASP A 36 22.92 1.26 -28.48
N PRO A 37 22.88 1.66 -29.75
CA PRO A 37 24.01 1.47 -30.64
C PRO A 37 25.15 2.41 -30.25
N ASP A 38 26.35 1.85 -30.14
CA ASP A 38 27.58 2.58 -29.89
C ASP A 38 27.76 3.79 -30.83
N PRO A 39 28.14 5.00 -30.34
CA PRO A 39 28.18 6.21 -31.18
C PRO A 39 29.04 6.07 -32.44
N TRP A 40 30.07 5.22 -32.36
CA TRP A 40 31.01 4.94 -33.45
C TRP A 40 30.44 3.94 -34.48
N MET A 41 29.44 3.15 -34.13
CA MET A 41 28.73 2.22 -35.02
C MET A 41 27.83 2.93 -36.04
N TRP A 42 27.51 4.19 -35.82
CA TRP A 42 26.65 4.99 -36.70
C TRP A 42 27.43 5.64 -37.86
N GLY A 43 28.75 5.46 -37.89
CA GLY A 43 29.66 6.08 -38.85
C GLY A 43 29.79 7.60 -38.69
N LEU A 44 30.51 8.24 -39.61
CA LEU A 44 30.80 9.68 -39.59
C LEU A 44 29.52 10.55 -39.66
N ALA A 45 28.48 10.08 -40.34
CA ALA A 45 27.17 10.74 -40.39
C ALA A 45 26.38 10.61 -39.09
N GLY A 46 26.76 9.67 -38.21
CA GLY A 46 26.13 9.43 -36.92
C GLY A 46 26.55 10.38 -35.81
N ILE A 47 27.70 11.06 -35.94
CA ILE A 47 28.23 12.00 -34.94
C ILE A 47 27.25 13.13 -34.58
N PRO A 48 26.65 13.86 -35.54
CA PRO A 48 25.67 14.89 -35.19
C PRO A 48 24.37 14.29 -34.64
N MET A 49 24.01 13.06 -35.05
CA MET A 49 22.77 12.44 -34.62
C MET A 49 22.87 11.85 -33.21
N SER A 50 24.02 11.31 -32.84
CA SER A 50 24.29 10.81 -31.48
C SER A 50 24.23 11.91 -30.43
N MET A 51 24.67 13.13 -30.77
CA MET A 51 24.56 14.31 -29.90
C MET A 51 23.12 14.64 -29.52
N LEU A 52 22.14 14.28 -30.36
CA LEU A 52 20.72 14.48 -30.09
C LEU A 52 20.09 13.22 -29.46
N TYR A 53 20.46 12.05 -29.96
CA TYR A 53 19.90 10.76 -29.53
C TYR A 53 20.15 10.46 -28.05
N PHE A 54 21.40 10.52 -27.59
CA PHE A 54 21.74 10.11 -26.22
C PHE A 54 21.04 10.96 -25.14
N PRO A 55 20.97 12.30 -25.24
CA PRO A 55 20.17 13.09 -24.30
C PRO A 55 18.67 12.75 -24.28
N LEU A 56 18.10 12.42 -25.44
CA LEU A 56 16.71 11.98 -25.55
C LEU A 56 16.50 10.60 -24.92
N ALA A 57 17.44 9.67 -25.15
CA ALA A 57 17.42 8.33 -24.58
C ALA A 57 17.63 8.36 -23.05
N ASP A 58 18.49 9.24 -22.55
CA ASP A 58 18.68 9.49 -21.12
C ASP A 58 17.41 10.10 -20.49
N GLY A 59 16.78 11.08 -21.16
CA GLY A 59 15.53 11.66 -20.70
C GLY A 59 14.37 10.65 -20.67
N TRP A 60 14.32 9.74 -21.65
CA TRP A 60 13.36 8.64 -21.65
C TRP A 60 13.57 7.69 -20.46
N ARG A 61 14.83 7.32 -20.18
CA ARG A 61 15.18 6.48 -19.02
C ARG A 61 14.89 7.15 -17.68
N ASP A 62 15.17 8.44 -17.55
CA ASP A 62 14.81 9.22 -16.36
C ASP A 62 13.29 9.22 -16.14
N LEU A 63 12.49 9.33 -17.20
CA LEU A 63 11.03 9.27 -17.13
C LEU A 63 10.55 7.88 -16.66
N LEU A 64 11.14 6.80 -17.18
CA LEU A 64 10.84 5.44 -16.73
C LEU A 64 11.20 5.24 -15.25
N SER A 65 12.34 5.75 -14.81
CA SER A 65 12.76 5.69 -13.40
C SER A 65 11.83 6.47 -12.47
N LYS A 66 11.39 7.66 -12.88
CA LYS A 66 10.40 8.45 -12.12
C LYS A 66 9.04 7.76 -12.07
N ALA A 67 8.63 7.13 -13.17
CA ALA A 67 7.40 6.37 -13.21
C ALA A 67 7.45 5.16 -12.26
N SER A 68 8.56 4.42 -12.22
CA SER A 68 8.74 3.28 -11.33
C SER A 68 8.72 3.70 -9.85
N GLN A 69 9.43 4.79 -9.50
CA GLN A 69 9.40 5.39 -8.16
C GLN A 69 7.99 5.88 -7.76
N GLY A 70 7.26 6.49 -8.70
CA GLY A 70 5.89 6.95 -8.47
C GLY A 70 4.92 5.80 -8.22
N ILE A 71 5.05 4.72 -8.99
CA ILE A 71 4.25 3.49 -8.81
C ILE A 71 4.54 2.86 -7.44
N ASP A 72 5.81 2.75 -7.05
CA ASP A 72 6.18 2.21 -5.74
C ASP A 72 5.64 3.09 -4.60
N GLY A 73 5.76 4.42 -4.71
CA GLY A 73 5.19 5.33 -3.72
C GLY A 73 3.66 5.21 -3.57
N VAL A 74 2.94 4.92 -4.65
CA VAL A 74 1.49 4.63 -4.60
C VAL A 74 1.23 3.26 -3.96
N ALA A 75 2.02 2.24 -4.29
CA ALA A 75 1.91 0.92 -3.71
C ALA A 75 2.17 0.94 -2.19
N THR A 76 3.20 1.65 -1.73
CA THR A 76 3.47 1.83 -0.29
C THR A 76 2.31 2.51 0.42
N ARG A 77 1.75 3.59 -0.16
CA ARG A 77 0.58 4.27 0.44
C ARG A 77 -0.65 3.36 0.53
N LEU A 78 -0.85 2.48 -0.44
CA LEU A 78 -1.92 1.47 -0.41
C LEU A 78 -1.70 0.46 0.73
N GLU A 79 -0.46 -0.01 0.92
CA GLU A 79 -0.10 -0.90 2.02
C GLU A 79 -0.25 -0.24 3.39
N ASP A 80 0.27 0.98 3.55
CA ASP A 80 0.14 1.78 4.77
C ASP A 80 -1.34 2.01 5.13
N SER A 81 -2.17 2.28 4.11
CA SER A 81 -3.61 2.44 4.31
C SER A 81 -4.26 1.12 4.77
N GLY A 82 -3.90 0.00 4.15
CA GLY A 82 -4.40 -1.32 4.56
C GLY A 82 -4.01 -1.70 6.00
N ALA A 83 -2.75 -1.47 6.36
CA ALA A 83 -2.24 -1.71 7.71
C ALA A 83 -2.95 -0.82 8.76
N SER A 84 -3.15 0.47 8.46
CA SER A 84 -3.86 1.38 9.35
C SER A 84 -5.31 0.95 9.60
N TRP A 85 -5.99 0.36 8.61
CA TRP A 85 -7.37 -0.12 8.81
C TRP A 85 -7.41 -1.39 9.68
N GLU A 86 -6.46 -2.30 9.49
CA GLU A 86 -6.35 -3.52 10.29
C GLU A 86 -5.99 -3.22 11.76
N ASP A 87 -5.12 -2.24 11.99
CA ASP A 87 -4.76 -1.77 13.34
C ASP A 87 -5.97 -1.14 14.06
N VAL A 88 -6.76 -0.32 13.34
CA VAL A 88 -7.97 0.30 13.90
C VAL A 88 -9.02 -0.76 14.23
N ASP A 89 -9.22 -1.75 13.37
CA ASP A 89 -10.19 -2.83 13.60
C ASP A 89 -9.78 -3.70 14.80
N THR A 90 -8.48 -3.97 14.95
CA THR A 90 -7.92 -4.69 16.10
C THR A 90 -8.13 -3.90 17.40
N LEU A 91 -7.78 -2.61 17.41
CA LEU A 91 -7.96 -1.73 18.57
C LEU A 91 -9.44 -1.63 18.98
N MET A 92 -10.34 -1.43 18.01
CA MET A 92 -11.78 -1.38 18.26
C MET A 92 -12.29 -2.72 18.81
N SER A 93 -11.87 -3.84 18.24
CA SER A 93 -12.24 -5.17 18.73
C SER A 93 -11.79 -5.41 20.17
N GLU A 94 -10.56 -4.99 20.52
CA GLU A 94 -10.06 -5.06 21.89
C GLU A 94 -10.83 -4.14 22.85
N GLU A 95 -11.16 -2.91 22.44
CA GLU A 95 -11.97 -2.00 23.24
C GLU A 95 -13.39 -2.54 23.46
N PHE A 96 -14.02 -3.08 22.41
CA PHE A 96 -15.32 -3.74 22.52
C PHE A 96 -15.26 -4.97 23.43
N ALA A 97 -14.20 -5.78 23.35
CA ALA A 97 -14.01 -6.93 24.25
C ALA A 97 -13.86 -6.46 25.71
N LYS A 98 -13.08 -5.41 25.97
CA LYS A 98 -12.93 -4.81 27.30
C LYS A 98 -14.25 -4.27 27.84
N LEU A 99 -15.01 -3.53 27.01
CA LEU A 99 -16.33 -3.02 27.37
C LEU A 99 -17.33 -4.15 27.65
N ALA A 100 -17.36 -5.18 26.82
CA ALA A 100 -18.23 -6.35 27.01
C ALA A 100 -17.90 -7.08 28.33
N THR A 101 -16.62 -7.24 28.63
CA THR A 101 -16.17 -7.87 29.88
C THR A 101 -16.51 -6.99 31.10
N GLY A 102 -16.34 -5.67 30.99
CA GLY A 102 -16.71 -4.71 32.03
C GLY A 102 -18.22 -4.68 32.29
N LEU A 103 -19.04 -4.73 31.24
CA LEU A 103 -20.50 -4.80 31.35
C LEU A 103 -20.97 -6.11 31.97
N ALA A 104 -20.37 -7.24 31.57
CA ALA A 104 -20.64 -8.54 32.18
C ALA A 104 -20.24 -8.58 33.66
N GLY A 105 -19.11 -7.96 34.02
CA GLY A 105 -18.66 -7.80 35.40
C GLY A 105 -19.66 -6.98 36.23
N ALA A 106 -20.07 -5.81 35.74
CA ALA A 106 -21.03 -4.93 36.40
C ALA A 106 -22.41 -5.60 36.57
N ALA A 107 -22.89 -6.34 35.57
CA ALA A 107 -24.14 -7.10 35.68
C ALA A 107 -24.08 -8.20 36.75
N ASN A 108 -22.92 -8.86 36.87
CA ASN A 108 -22.71 -9.91 37.86
C ASN A 108 -22.59 -9.35 39.29
N GLU A 109 -22.06 -8.14 39.44
CA GLU A 109 -22.01 -7.42 40.72
C GLU A 109 -23.41 -6.96 41.16
N TYR A 110 -24.20 -6.39 40.23
CA TYR A 110 -25.59 -6.00 40.48
C TYR A 110 -26.48 -7.19 40.85
N SER A 111 -26.24 -8.36 40.24
CA SER A 111 -26.91 -9.63 40.58
C SER A 111 -26.59 -10.10 42.01
N LYS A 112 -25.39 -9.86 42.51
CA LYS A 112 -24.99 -10.28 43.86
C LYS A 112 -25.53 -9.35 44.94
N ASP A 113 -25.55 -8.04 44.65
CA ASP A 113 -26.14 -7.05 45.56
C ASP A 113 -27.65 -7.24 45.70
N THR A 114 -28.36 -7.56 44.62
CA THR A 114 -29.81 -7.90 44.69
C THR A 114 -30.10 -9.21 45.41
N GLN A 115 -29.17 -10.17 45.42
CA GLN A 115 -29.32 -11.46 46.10
C GLN A 115 -29.01 -11.38 47.61
N ASN A 116 -28.18 -10.41 48.02
CA ASN A 116 -27.84 -10.12 49.42
C ASN A 116 -28.71 -9.01 50.04
N ASP A 117 -29.70 -8.47 49.31
CA ASP A 117 -30.61 -7.47 49.84
C ASP A 117 -31.56 -8.09 50.90
N PRO A 118 -31.48 -7.68 52.18
CA PRO A 118 -32.30 -8.24 53.26
C PRO A 118 -33.81 -7.94 53.11
N LEU A 119 -34.21 -7.11 52.14
CA LEU A 119 -35.61 -6.82 51.85
C LEU A 119 -36.27 -7.80 50.86
N VAL A 120 -35.48 -8.61 50.13
CA VAL A 120 -36.00 -9.59 49.14
C VAL A 120 -36.12 -11.00 49.74
N GLN A 121 -35.44 -11.29 50.85
CA GLN A 121 -35.46 -12.61 51.52
C GLN A 121 -36.62 -12.83 52.51
N LYS A 122 -37.77 -12.16 52.34
CA LYS A 122 -38.97 -12.39 53.16
C LYS A 122 -40.10 -13.05 52.39
#